data_AF-A0A7S2QTU4-F1
#
_entry.id   AF-A0A7S2QTU4-F1
#
_cell.length_a   1.000
_cell.length_b   1.000
_cell.length_c   1.000
_cell.angle_alpha   90.00
_cell.angle_beta   90.00
_cell.angle_gamma   90.00
#
_symmetry.space_group_name_H-M   'P 1'
#
loop_
_entity.id
_entity.type
_entity.pdbx_description
1 polymer ?
#
loop_
_entity_poly.entity_id
_entity_poly.type
_entity_poly.pdbx_seq_one_letter_code
_entity_poly.pdbx_strand_id
1 'polypeptide(L)'
;EGQAGEGGAGWTGMRTVAQLRRQLGVGAPRISDSLYRQIERAPRKFNPLQVPLSLQAALPFKTKPKLEAPRKRKTLEQKRAVVLEPGEKKAYTLLQQLNAIRNEKSKKRREQQDRKRVDKDKKAAAEEAWRSKFNREERKKRYVAQGKEEKRKEAAASGGKYKKARREADG
;
A
#
# COMPACT_ATOMS: atom_id res chain seq x y z
N GLU A 1 -54.52 -6.75 29.49
CA GLU A 1 -54.88 -8.17 29.38
C GLU A 1 -53.65 -8.96 28.92
N GLY A 2 -53.03 -9.70 29.82
CA GLY A 2 -51.94 -10.62 29.49
C GLY A 2 -52.21 -11.90 30.26
N GLN A 3 -52.59 -12.95 29.55
CA GLN A 3 -52.86 -14.27 30.12
C GLN A 3 -51.63 -14.74 30.91
N ALA A 4 -51.80 -14.85 32.23
CA ALA A 4 -51.00 -15.75 33.03
C ALA A 4 -51.38 -17.16 32.57
N GLY A 5 -50.47 -17.82 31.85
CA GLY A 5 -50.62 -19.24 31.54
C GLY A 5 -50.56 -20.06 32.82
N GLU A 6 -51.64 -20.77 33.11
CA GLU A 6 -51.74 -21.81 34.12
C GLU A 6 -50.82 -23.00 33.81
N GLY A 7 -50.07 -23.44 34.82
CA GLY A 7 -50.01 -24.84 35.27
C GLY A 7 -49.50 -25.92 34.31
N GLY A 8 -48.18 -26.14 34.32
CA GLY A 8 -47.55 -27.40 33.88
C GLY A 8 -46.14 -27.50 34.45
N ALA A 9 -45.88 -28.53 35.26
CA ALA A 9 -44.70 -28.69 36.11
C ALA A 9 -43.36 -28.78 35.33
N GLY A 10 -42.65 -27.66 35.22
CA GLY A 10 -41.29 -27.58 34.70
C GLY A 10 -40.55 -26.35 35.26
N TRP A 11 -39.22 -26.42 35.35
CA TRP A 11 -38.39 -25.34 35.90
C TRP A 11 -38.54 -24.03 35.11
N THR A 12 -38.95 -22.95 35.78
CA THR A 12 -39.04 -21.60 35.22
C THR A 12 -37.76 -20.81 35.49
N GLY A 13 -36.95 -20.63 34.45
CA GLY A 13 -35.74 -19.80 34.49
C GLY A 13 -36.02 -18.29 34.38
N MET A 14 -34.99 -17.48 34.66
CA MET A 14 -35.05 -16.02 34.53
C MET A 14 -35.34 -15.58 33.08
N ARG A 15 -36.23 -14.60 32.89
CA ARG A 15 -36.55 -14.02 31.57
C ARG A 15 -35.34 -13.29 30.98
N THR A 16 -35.13 -13.37 29.67
CA THR A 16 -34.03 -12.65 28.99
C THR A 16 -34.33 -11.16 28.86
N VAL A 17 -33.28 -10.35 28.75
CA VAL A 17 -33.41 -8.89 28.54
C VAL A 17 -34.23 -8.58 27.27
N ALA A 18 -34.10 -9.39 26.21
CA ALA A 18 -34.89 -9.23 24.99
C ALA A 18 -36.38 -9.52 25.21
N GLN A 19 -36.70 -10.56 26.01
CA GLN A 19 -38.09 -10.90 26.36
C GLN A 19 -38.73 -9.82 27.25
N LEU A 20 -38.00 -9.32 28.26
CA LEU A 20 -38.47 -8.23 29.14
C LEU A 20 -38.75 -6.97 28.34
N ARG A 21 -37.83 -6.59 27.43
CA ARG A 21 -38.00 -5.44 26.53
C ARG A 21 -39.22 -5.58 25.61
N ARG A 22 -39.45 -6.77 25.07
CA ARG A 22 -40.63 -7.07 24.23
C ARG A 22 -41.93 -6.96 25.02
N GLN A 23 -41.98 -7.48 26.25
CA GLN A 23 -43.16 -7.42 27.12
C GLN A 23 -43.47 -6.00 27.60
N LEU A 24 -42.44 -5.22 27.93
CA LEU A 24 -42.56 -3.83 28.39
C LEU A 24 -42.69 -2.82 27.25
N GLY A 25 -42.56 -3.25 25.98
CA GLY A 25 -42.59 -2.36 24.82
C GLY A 25 -41.39 -1.40 24.70
N VAL A 26 -40.28 -1.69 25.39
CA VAL A 26 -39.10 -0.82 25.43
C VAL A 26 -38.03 -1.28 24.44
N GLY A 27 -37.60 -0.39 23.55
CA GLY A 27 -36.51 -0.67 22.60
C GLY A 27 -35.14 -0.87 23.27
N ALA A 28 -34.20 -1.51 22.57
CA ALA A 28 -32.82 -1.57 23.03
C ALA A 28 -32.18 -0.16 22.97
N PRO A 29 -31.43 0.27 24.02
CA PRO A 29 -30.76 1.57 23.99
C PRO A 29 -29.72 1.59 22.88
N ARG A 30 -29.77 2.60 22.02
CA ARG A 30 -28.84 2.79 20.90
C ARG A 30 -28.29 4.21 20.94
N ILE A 31 -26.99 4.34 21.21
CA ILE A 31 -26.30 5.64 21.22
C ILE A 31 -26.03 6.03 19.76
N SER A 32 -26.45 7.23 19.36
CA SER A 32 -26.30 7.75 17.99
C SER A 32 -24.83 7.83 17.55
N ASP A 33 -23.93 8.18 18.46
CA ASP A 33 -22.50 8.35 18.19
C ASP A 33 -21.71 7.04 18.18
N SER A 34 -22.25 5.96 18.76
CA SER A 34 -21.68 4.61 18.64
C SER A 34 -21.99 3.96 17.30
N LEU A 35 -22.85 4.56 16.48
CA LEU A 35 -23.20 4.03 15.17
C LEU A 35 -22.12 4.41 14.17
N TYR A 36 -21.57 3.40 13.51
CA TYR A 36 -20.73 3.62 12.35
C TYR A 36 -21.46 4.48 11.33
N ARG A 37 -20.77 5.52 10.86
CA ARG A 37 -21.22 6.40 9.78
C ARG A 37 -20.14 6.42 8.70
N GLN A 38 -20.56 6.69 7.47
CA GLN A 38 -19.62 6.95 6.38
C GLN A 38 -18.82 8.21 6.70
N ILE A 39 -17.49 8.09 6.77
CA ILE A 39 -16.57 9.20 7.03
C ILE A 39 -16.01 9.68 5.69
N GLU A 40 -16.51 10.80 5.19
CA GLU A 40 -15.94 11.45 4.01
C GLU A 40 -14.78 12.35 4.40
N ARG A 41 -13.59 12.01 3.92
CA ARG A 41 -12.36 12.74 4.24
C ARG A 41 -12.05 13.72 3.12
N ALA A 42 -11.98 15.01 3.46
CA ALA A 42 -11.47 16.00 2.53
C ALA A 42 -10.00 15.70 2.16
N PRO A 43 -9.59 15.95 0.91
CA PRO A 43 -8.21 15.75 0.49
C PRO A 43 -7.29 16.70 1.27
N ARG A 44 -6.33 16.15 2.01
CA ARG A 44 -5.35 16.93 2.77
C ARG A 44 -4.36 17.58 1.80
N LYS A 45 -4.32 18.91 1.77
CA LYS A 45 -3.30 19.70 1.06
C LYS A 45 -2.38 20.32 2.09
N PHE A 46 -1.08 20.00 2.01
CA PHE A 46 -0.08 20.57 2.90
C PHE A 46 0.37 21.93 2.39
N ASN A 47 0.79 22.79 3.32
CA ASN A 47 1.38 24.07 2.96
C ASN A 47 2.68 23.86 2.16
N PRO A 48 3.01 24.74 1.21
CA PRO A 48 4.29 24.69 0.51
C PRO A 48 5.44 24.92 1.48
N LEU A 49 6.62 24.41 1.12
CA LEU A 49 7.84 24.60 1.91
C LEU A 49 8.25 26.08 1.91
N GLN A 50 8.28 26.69 3.10
CA GLN A 50 8.76 28.06 3.31
C GLN A 50 10.15 28.00 3.97
N VAL A 51 11.17 28.42 3.24
CA VAL A 51 12.55 28.46 3.76
C VAL A 51 12.76 29.79 4.49
N PRO A 52 13.27 29.82 5.74
CA PRO A 52 13.55 31.07 6.44
C PRO A 52 14.50 31.99 5.67
N LEU A 53 14.29 33.30 5.73
CA LEU A 53 15.10 34.27 4.98
C LEU A 53 16.59 34.23 5.37
N SER A 54 16.87 34.03 6.66
CA SER A 54 18.24 33.88 7.17
C SER A 54 18.96 32.70 6.51
N LEU A 55 18.28 31.56 6.39
CA LEU A 55 18.81 30.38 5.72
C LEU A 55 18.99 30.65 4.22
N GLN A 56 18.01 31.26 3.55
CA GLN A 56 18.11 31.57 2.12
C GLN A 56 19.30 32.49 1.79
N ALA A 57 19.66 33.39 2.70
CA ALA A 57 20.82 34.27 2.55
C ALA A 57 22.15 33.53 2.68
N ALA A 58 22.23 32.55 3.59
CA ALA A 58 23.43 31.74 3.83
C ALA A 58 23.65 30.62 2.80
N LEU A 59 22.65 30.30 1.98
CA LEU A 59 22.76 29.25 0.97
C LEU A 59 23.73 29.63 -0.17
N PRO A 60 24.55 28.69 -0.65
CA PRO A 60 25.35 28.87 -1.85
C PRO A 60 24.52 29.26 -3.08
N PHE A 61 25.13 30.01 -4.00
CA PHE A 61 24.44 30.54 -5.19
C PHE A 61 23.70 29.47 -6.00
N LYS A 62 24.28 28.28 -6.13
CA LYS A 62 23.70 27.17 -6.91
C LYS A 62 22.39 26.64 -6.31
N THR A 63 22.30 26.60 -4.98
CA THR A 63 21.18 26.02 -4.23
C THR A 63 20.16 27.06 -3.77
N LYS A 64 20.48 28.35 -3.87
CA LYS A 64 19.58 29.44 -3.47
C LYS A 64 18.32 29.45 -4.36
N PRO A 65 17.11 29.47 -3.76
CA PRO A 65 15.87 29.49 -4.54
C PRO A 65 15.71 30.82 -5.30
N LYS A 66 15.34 30.74 -6.58
CA LYS A 66 15.13 31.89 -7.47
C LYS A 66 13.64 32.24 -7.52
N LEU A 67 13.13 32.78 -6.42
CA LEU A 67 11.72 33.18 -6.30
C LEU A 67 11.59 34.66 -6.65
N GLU A 68 10.92 34.94 -7.76
CA GLU A 68 10.62 36.31 -8.18
C GLU A 68 9.43 36.87 -7.38
N ALA A 69 9.59 38.09 -6.86
CA ALA A 69 8.49 38.78 -6.19
C ALA A 69 7.45 39.26 -7.22
N PRO A 70 6.15 39.25 -6.88
CA PRO A 70 5.12 39.79 -7.76
C PRO A 70 5.37 41.29 -8.01
N ARG A 71 5.27 41.71 -9.28
CA ARG A 71 5.46 43.11 -9.66
C ARG A 71 4.34 43.97 -9.07
N LYS A 72 4.71 45.02 -8.32
CA LYS A 72 3.76 45.94 -7.67
C LYS A 72 3.09 46.90 -8.66
N ARG A 73 3.76 47.25 -9.76
CA ARG A 73 3.29 48.22 -10.75
C ARG A 73 3.05 47.53 -12.09
N LYS A 74 1.98 47.94 -12.79
CA LYS A 74 1.66 47.44 -14.13
C LYS A 74 2.72 47.87 -15.14
N THR A 75 3.19 46.94 -15.96
CA THR A 75 4.12 47.25 -17.06
C THR A 75 3.41 47.99 -18.20
N LEU A 76 4.18 48.62 -19.08
CA LEU A 76 3.64 49.28 -20.27
C LEU A 76 2.82 48.30 -21.13
N GLU A 77 3.32 47.08 -21.30
CA GLU A 77 2.67 45.99 -22.03
C GLU A 77 1.31 45.63 -21.43
N GLN A 78 1.21 45.53 -20.11
CA GLN A 78 -0.05 45.24 -19.42
C GLN A 78 -1.07 46.36 -19.55
N LYS A 79 -0.61 47.62 -19.60
CA LYS A 79 -1.49 48.78 -19.80
C LYS A 79 -2.01 48.86 -21.24
N ARG A 80 -1.21 48.43 -22.21
CA ARG A 80 -1.53 48.43 -23.64
C ARG A 80 -2.17 47.13 -24.12
N ALA A 81 -2.45 46.18 -23.22
CA ALA A 81 -3.06 44.91 -23.57
C ALA A 81 -4.50 45.14 -24.08
N VAL A 82 -4.81 44.56 -25.24
CA VAL A 82 -6.16 44.61 -25.83
C VAL A 82 -7.08 43.66 -25.09
N VAL A 83 -8.31 44.09 -24.82
CA VAL A 83 -9.33 43.26 -24.17
C VAL A 83 -9.94 42.33 -25.21
N LEU A 84 -10.03 41.04 -24.85
CA LEU A 84 -10.64 40.03 -25.73
C LEU A 84 -12.13 40.31 -25.98
N GLU A 85 -12.56 40.05 -27.21
CA GLU A 85 -13.95 40.15 -27.62
C GLU A 85 -14.80 39.01 -26.99
N PRO A 86 -16.14 39.15 -26.90
CA PRO A 86 -16.99 38.14 -26.27
C PRO A 86 -16.88 36.74 -26.88
N GLY A 87 -16.71 36.64 -28.21
CA GLY A 87 -16.50 35.36 -28.90
C GLY A 87 -15.18 34.68 -28.53
N GLU A 88 -14.10 35.47 -28.49
CA GLU A 88 -12.76 35.01 -28.11
C GLU A 88 -12.71 34.59 -26.65
N LYS A 89 -13.38 35.33 -25.76
CA LYS A 89 -13.53 34.96 -24.34
C LYS A 89 -14.19 33.59 -24.21
N LYS A 90 -15.28 33.32 -24.94
CA LYS A 90 -15.94 32.01 -24.94
C LYS A 90 -14.99 30.91 -25.42
N ALA A 91 -14.31 31.12 -26.54
CA ALA A 91 -13.33 30.16 -27.06
C ALA A 91 -12.18 29.89 -26.08
N TYR A 92 -11.64 30.94 -25.45
CA TYR A 92 -10.60 30.83 -24.44
C TYR A 92 -11.06 30.02 -23.21
N THR A 93 -12.25 30.33 -22.69
CA THR A 93 -12.81 29.59 -21.54
C THR A 93 -13.04 28.12 -21.87
N LEU A 94 -13.53 27.81 -23.07
CA LEU A 94 -13.70 26.44 -23.55
C LEU A 94 -12.37 25.69 -23.59
N LEU A 95 -11.32 26.31 -24.14
CA LEU A 95 -9.98 25.72 -24.19
C LEU A 95 -9.42 25.47 -22.79
N GLN A 96 -9.62 26.41 -21.85
CA GLN A 96 -9.20 26.25 -20.45
C GLN A 96 -9.89 25.06 -19.78
N GLN A 97 -11.20 24.91 -19.98
CA GLN A 97 -11.98 23.79 -19.45
C GLN A 97 -11.54 22.46 -20.06
N LEU A 98 -11.32 22.41 -21.37
CA LEU A 98 -10.84 21.21 -22.05
C LEU A 98 -9.45 20.78 -21.55
N ASN A 99 -8.55 21.73 -21.35
CA ASN A 99 -7.23 21.47 -20.78
C ASN A 99 -7.31 20.94 -19.34
N ALA A 100 -8.21 21.50 -18.51
CA ALA A 100 -8.44 21.01 -17.15
C ALA A 100 -8.93 19.54 -17.15
N ILE A 101 -9.92 19.22 -17.99
CA ILE A 101 -10.45 17.86 -18.15
C ILE A 101 -9.35 16.90 -18.62
N ARG A 102 -8.55 17.30 -19.62
CA ARG A 102 -7.44 16.51 -20.14
C ARG A 102 -6.41 16.22 -19.05
N ASN A 103 -6.03 17.23 -18.28
CA ASN A 103 -5.04 17.09 -17.20
C ASN A 103 -5.54 16.17 -16.09
N GLU A 104 -6.81 16.29 -15.69
CA GLU A 104 -7.42 15.42 -14.69
C GLU A 104 -7.51 13.96 -15.17
N LYS A 105 -7.92 13.74 -16.43
CA LYS A 105 -7.97 12.40 -17.03
C LYS A 105 -6.58 11.76 -17.10
N SER A 106 -5.57 12.54 -17.50
CA SER A 106 -4.17 12.10 -17.52
C SER A 106 -3.67 11.73 -16.13
N LYS A 107 -3.97 12.56 -15.11
CA LYS A 107 -3.63 12.29 -13.71
C LYS A 107 -4.28 11.00 -13.19
N LYS A 108 -5.60 10.83 -13.38
CA LYS A 108 -6.32 9.60 -12.99
C LYS A 108 -5.75 8.35 -13.67
N ARG A 109 -5.39 8.45 -14.96
CA ARG A 109 -4.76 7.33 -15.70
C ARG A 109 -3.39 6.97 -15.12
N ARG A 110 -2.55 7.97 -14.81
CA ARG A 110 -1.23 7.76 -14.20
C ARG A 110 -1.37 7.10 -12.82
N GLU A 111 -2.23 7.62 -11.96
CA GLU A 111 -2.50 7.05 -10.63
C GLU A 111 -2.97 5.59 -10.69
N GLN A 112 -3.84 5.24 -11.64
CA GLN A 112 -4.26 3.85 -11.85
C GLN A 112 -3.11 2.95 -12.35
N GLN A 113 -2.26 3.46 -13.25
CA GLN A 113 -1.10 2.72 -13.73
C GLN A 113 -0.07 2.50 -12.61
N ASP A 114 0.18 3.51 -11.77
CA ASP A 114 1.10 3.41 -10.65
C ASP A 114 0.60 2.40 -9.62
N ARG A 115 -0.70 2.37 -9.31
CA ARG A 115 -1.31 1.32 -8.46
C ARG A 115 -1.05 -0.08 -9.04
N LYS A 116 -1.33 -0.28 -10.33
CA LYS A 116 -1.11 -1.57 -11.01
C LYS A 116 0.37 -1.97 -11.03
N ARG A 117 1.28 -1.02 -11.20
CA ARG A 117 2.73 -1.26 -11.14
C ARG A 117 3.14 -1.71 -9.75
N VAL A 118 2.74 -0.99 -8.70
CA VAL A 118 3.03 -1.37 -7.31
C VAL A 118 2.54 -2.78 -7.00
N ASP A 119 1.33 -3.15 -7.44
CA ASP A 119 0.81 -4.51 -7.21
C ASP A 119 1.59 -5.57 -8.00
N LYS A 120 2.00 -5.26 -9.23
CA LYS A 120 2.85 -6.14 -10.03
C LYS A 120 4.23 -6.31 -9.40
N ASP A 121 4.85 -5.23 -8.94
CA ASP A 121 6.17 -5.23 -8.33
C ASP A 121 6.16 -6.03 -7.02
N LYS A 122 5.10 -5.90 -6.21
CA LYS A 122 4.91 -6.74 -5.02
C LYS A 122 4.83 -8.23 -5.35
N LYS A 123 4.06 -8.61 -6.38
CA LYS A 123 3.95 -10.00 -6.82
C LYS A 123 5.29 -10.53 -7.35
N ALA A 124 5.96 -9.74 -8.19
CA ALA A 124 7.28 -10.07 -8.72
C ALA A 124 8.31 -10.27 -7.60
N ALA A 125 8.32 -9.39 -6.59
CA ALA A 125 9.21 -9.52 -5.44
C ALA A 125 8.92 -10.79 -4.61
N ALA A 126 7.64 -11.14 -4.43
CA ALA A 126 7.25 -12.37 -3.74
C ALA A 126 7.67 -13.62 -4.52
N GLU A 127 7.47 -13.63 -5.84
CA GLU A 127 7.92 -14.72 -6.72
C GLU A 127 9.44 -14.86 -6.73
N GLU A 128 10.18 -13.75 -6.82
CA GLU A 128 11.64 -13.75 -6.80
C GLU A 128 12.18 -14.26 -5.47
N ALA A 129 11.59 -13.84 -4.35
CA ALA A 129 11.93 -14.35 -3.02
C ALA A 129 11.68 -15.87 -2.91
N TRP A 130 10.56 -16.38 -3.44
CA TRP A 130 10.27 -17.81 -3.47
C TRP A 130 11.26 -18.56 -4.37
N ARG A 131 11.51 -18.08 -5.59
CA ARG A 131 12.47 -18.68 -6.54
C ARG A 131 13.88 -18.71 -5.95
N SER A 132 14.31 -17.64 -5.28
CA SER A 132 15.62 -17.56 -4.63
C SER A 132 15.77 -18.60 -3.51
N LYS A 133 14.75 -18.75 -2.65
CA LYS A 133 14.72 -19.80 -1.62
C LYS A 133 14.76 -21.20 -2.22
N PHE A 134 13.90 -21.47 -3.21
CA PHE A 134 13.85 -22.76 -3.89
C PHE A 134 15.19 -23.11 -4.55
N ASN A 135 15.78 -22.16 -5.29
CA ASN A 135 17.09 -22.35 -5.94
C ASN A 135 18.22 -22.59 -4.93
N ARG A 136 18.18 -21.93 -3.76
CA ARG A 136 19.15 -22.15 -2.67
C ARG A 136 19.04 -23.56 -2.11
N GLU A 137 17.83 -24.05 -1.86
CA GLU A 137 17.58 -25.40 -1.37
C GLU A 137 17.99 -26.46 -2.38
N GLU A 138 17.61 -26.30 -3.65
CA GLU A 138 18.00 -27.19 -4.74
C GLU A 138 19.52 -27.24 -4.93
N ARG A 139 20.19 -26.08 -4.89
CA ARG A 139 21.66 -26.00 -4.93
C ARG A 139 22.28 -26.77 -3.77
N LYS A 140 21.76 -26.62 -2.54
CA LYS A 140 22.24 -27.35 -1.36
C LYS A 140 22.06 -28.86 -1.53
N LYS A 141 20.90 -29.33 -2.02
CA LYS A 141 20.65 -30.76 -2.27
C LYS A 141 21.64 -31.34 -3.29
N ARG A 142 21.87 -30.63 -4.41
CA ARG A 142 22.82 -31.04 -5.45
C ARG A 142 24.23 -31.25 -4.90
N TYR A 143 24.78 -30.27 -4.16
CA TYR A 143 26.12 -30.40 -3.58
C TYR A 143 26.22 -31.50 -2.53
N VAL A 144 25.17 -31.71 -1.71
CA VAL A 144 25.16 -32.82 -0.74
C VAL A 144 25.14 -34.18 -1.45
N ALA A 145 24.37 -34.32 -2.53
CA ALA A 145 24.34 -35.55 -3.32
C ALA A 145 25.70 -35.82 -3.97
N GLN A 146 26.30 -34.81 -4.62
CA GLN A 146 27.64 -34.91 -5.22
C GLN A 146 28.70 -35.30 -4.19
N GLY A 147 28.74 -34.64 -3.02
CA GLY A 147 29.69 -34.98 -1.96
C GLY A 147 29.49 -36.38 -1.37
N LYS A 148 28.24 -36.89 -1.32
CA LYS A 148 27.96 -38.29 -0.94
C LYS A 148 28.44 -39.27 -2.00
N GLU A 149 28.24 -38.97 -3.28
CA GLU A 149 28.72 -39.80 -4.39
C GLU A 149 30.25 -39.82 -4.44
N GLU A 150 30.92 -38.68 -4.26
CA GLU A 150 32.37 -38.59 -4.16
C GLU A 150 32.90 -39.40 -2.99
N LYS A 151 32.34 -39.25 -1.78
CA LYS A 151 32.69 -40.09 -0.62
C LYS A 151 32.46 -41.58 -0.89
N ARG A 152 31.38 -41.95 -1.58
CA ARG A 152 31.11 -43.35 -1.95
C ARG A 152 32.15 -43.87 -2.96
N LYS A 153 32.56 -43.04 -3.92
CA LYS A 153 33.63 -43.35 -4.89
C LYS A 153 34.99 -43.48 -4.20
N GLU A 154 35.33 -42.57 -3.28
CA GLU A 154 36.54 -42.62 -2.45
C GLU A 154 36.56 -43.83 -1.52
N ALA A 155 35.43 -44.16 -0.88
CA ALA A 155 35.29 -45.36 -0.06
C ALA A 155 35.41 -46.65 -0.90
N ALA A 156 34.87 -46.66 -2.12
CA ALA A 156 35.06 -47.78 -3.05
C ALA A 156 36.52 -47.90 -3.52
N ALA A 157 37.20 -46.77 -3.77
CA ALA A 157 38.62 -46.74 -4.16
C ALA A 157 39.58 -47.08 -3.00
N SER A 158 39.24 -46.71 -1.76
CA SER A 158 40.03 -47.00 -0.56
C SER A 158 39.71 -48.35 0.08
N GLY A 159 38.49 -48.87 -0.08
CA GLY A 159 38.07 -50.21 0.36
C GLY A 159 38.84 -51.36 -0.30
N GLY A 160 39.52 -51.09 -1.42
CA GLY A 160 40.50 -52.00 -2.01
C GLY A 160 41.87 -52.00 -1.32
N LYS A 161 42.27 -50.88 -0.70
CA LYS A 161 43.58 -50.74 -0.02
C LYS A 161 43.58 -51.42 1.35
N TYR A 162 42.50 -51.27 2.12
CA TYR A 162 42.36 -51.92 3.44
C TYR A 162 42.16 -53.44 3.35
N LYS A 163 41.53 -53.97 2.29
CA LYS A 163 41.42 -55.42 2.06
C LYS A 163 42.74 -56.07 1.60
N LYS A 164 43.61 -55.34 0.90
CA LYS A 164 44.93 -55.86 0.48
C LYS A 164 45.90 -55.94 1.66
N ALA A 165 45.95 -54.91 2.51
CA ALA A 165 46.79 -54.90 3.71
C ALA A 165 46.46 -56.01 4.72
N ARG A 166 45.19 -56.42 4.85
CA ARG A 166 44.80 -57.53 5.73
C ARG A 166 45.15 -58.92 5.17
N ARG A 167 45.32 -59.04 3.85
CA ARG A 167 45.65 -60.32 3.18
C ARG A 167 47.15 -60.59 3.12
N GLU A 168 47.98 -59.55 3.28
CA GLU A 168 49.44 -59.63 3.35
C GLU A 168 49.99 -59.79 4.78
N ALA A 169 49.14 -59.66 5.82
CA ALA A 169 49.51 -59.84 7.23
C ALA A 169 49.18 -61.24 7.81
N ASP A 170 48.34 -62.01 7.12
CA ASP A 170 47.90 -63.36 7.51
C ASP A 170 48.55 -64.47 6.63
N GLY A 171 49.65 -64.18 5.94
CA GLY A 171 50.48 -65.13 5.18
C GLY A 171 51.94 -64.98 5.52
#